data_AF-A0A2T1C2F5-F1
#
_entry.id   AF-A0A2T1C2F5-F1
#
_cell.length_a   1.000
_cell.length_b   1.000
_cell.length_c   1.000
_cell.angle_alpha   90.00
_cell.angle_beta   90.00
_cell.angle_gamma   90.00
#
_symmetry.space_group_name_H-M   'P 1'
#
loop_
_entity.id
_entity.type
_entity.pdbx_description
1 polymer ?
#
loop_
_entity_poly.entity_id
_entity_poly.type
_entity_poly.pdbx_seq_one_letter_code
_entity_poly.pdbx_strand_id
1 'polypeptide(L)'
;MNITLKPEQERFIQDQLAIGRFKSADEVLAQAFMLLEHKYREDDVWIEDMRLKVDEAKAEADLGHVLPLEAVMAQLQARFRQARENQA
;
A
#
# COMPACT_ATOMS: atom_id res chain seq x y z
N MET A 1 -21.43 19.61 -0.97
CA MET A 1 -20.18 20.41 -1.01
C MET A 1 -20.01 20.87 -2.45
N ASN A 2 -19.72 22.14 -2.70
CA ASN A 2 -19.54 22.64 -4.06
C ASN A 2 -18.05 22.64 -4.40
N ILE A 3 -17.71 22.04 -5.53
CA ILE A 3 -16.34 21.95 -6.05
C ILE A 3 -16.32 22.62 -7.42
N THR A 4 -15.37 23.54 -7.60
CA THR A 4 -15.13 24.20 -8.89
C THR A 4 -14.19 23.32 -9.69
N LEU A 5 -14.66 22.86 -10.85
CA LEU A 5 -13.87 22.07 -11.78
C LEU A 5 -13.07 22.98 -12.71
N LYS A 6 -11.91 22.50 -13.15
CA LYS A 6 -11.18 23.15 -14.23
C LYS A 6 -11.87 22.84 -15.57
N PRO A 7 -11.74 23.72 -16.59
CA PRO A 7 -12.37 23.51 -17.89
C PRO A 7 -12.07 22.15 -18.52
N GLU A 8 -10.85 21.64 -18.36
CA GLU A 8 -10.46 20.32 -18.86
C GLU A 8 -11.20 19.16 -18.16
N GLN A 9 -11.52 19.31 -16.87
CA GLN A 9 -12.26 18.30 -16.10
C GLN A 9 -13.74 18.30 -16.47
N GLU A 10 -14.32 19.49 -16.66
CA GLU A 10 -15.69 19.64 -17.17
C GLU A 10 -15.81 19.02 -18.57
N ARG A 11 -14.83 19.28 -19.44
CA ARG A 11 -14.82 18.72 -20.78
C ARG A 11 -14.75 17.20 -20.76
N PHE A 12 -13.87 16.62 -19.94
CA PHE A 12 -13.78 15.19 -19.76
C PHE A 12 -15.13 14.57 -19.34
N ILE A 13 -15.80 15.17 -18.34
CA ILE A 13 -17.11 14.71 -17.88
C ILE A 13 -18.13 14.77 -19.03
N GLN A 14 -18.21 15.89 -19.75
CA GLN A 14 -19.13 16.03 -20.88
C GLN A 14 -18.89 14.99 -21.97
N ASP A 15 -17.63 14.71 -22.31
CA ASP A 15 -17.29 13.70 -23.32
C ASP A 15 -17.72 12.29 -22.85
N GLN A 16 -17.57 11.96 -21.56
CA GLN A 16 -18.02 10.67 -21.02
C GLN A 16 -19.56 10.53 -21.01
N LEU A 17 -20.30 11.61 -20.80
CA LEU A 17 -21.76 11.65 -20.90
C LEU A 17 -22.22 11.53 -22.35
N ALA A 18 -21.56 12.22 -23.27
CA ALA A 18 -21.91 12.23 -24.70
C ALA A 18 -21.81 10.83 -25.33
N ILE A 19 -20.83 10.03 -24.91
CA ILE A 19 -20.70 8.63 -25.37
C ILE A 19 -21.62 7.65 -24.63
N GLY A 20 -22.46 8.15 -23.70
CA GLY A 20 -23.40 7.35 -22.91
C GLY A 20 -22.74 6.41 -21.90
N ARG A 21 -21.46 6.59 -21.58
CA ARG A 21 -20.76 5.73 -20.60
C ARG A 21 -21.28 5.96 -19.18
N PHE A 22 -21.71 7.18 -18.88
CA PHE A 22 -22.31 7.55 -17.60
C PHE A 22 -23.58 8.36 -17.84
N LYS A 23 -24.49 8.34 -16.87
CA LYS A 23 -25.80 9.03 -16.93
C LYS A 23 -25.76 10.43 -16.34
N SER A 24 -24.75 10.74 -15.54
CA SER A 24 -24.60 12.02 -14.87
C SER A 24 -23.16 12.33 -14.48
N ALA A 25 -22.84 13.60 -14.27
CA ALA A 25 -21.54 14.03 -13.76
C ALA A 25 -21.23 13.41 -12.39
N ASP A 26 -22.24 13.25 -11.53
CA ASP A 26 -22.11 12.63 -10.22
C ASP A 26 -21.63 11.17 -10.32
N GLU A 27 -22.09 10.43 -11.33
CA GLU A 27 -21.64 9.05 -11.56
C GLU A 27 -20.17 8.98 -11.98
N VAL A 28 -19.72 9.94 -12.81
CA VAL A 28 -18.31 10.07 -13.20
C VAL A 28 -17.44 10.38 -11.97
N LEU A 29 -17.89 11.31 -11.12
CA LEU A 29 -17.18 11.71 -9.91
C LEU A 29 -17.15 10.57 -8.87
N ALA A 30 -18.26 9.85 -8.70
CA ALA A 30 -18.31 8.69 -7.81
C ALA A 30 -17.29 7.62 -8.22
N GLN A 31 -17.19 7.32 -9.52
CA GLN A 31 -16.20 6.38 -10.04
C GLN A 31 -14.76 6.89 -9.82
N ALA A 32 -14.51 8.19 -10.02
CA ALA A 32 -13.20 8.78 -9.77
C ALA A 32 -12.78 8.67 -8.30
N PHE A 33 -13.71 8.90 -7.37
CA PHE A 33 -13.45 8.76 -5.94
C PHE A 33 -13.23 7.30 -5.52
N MET A 34 -14.02 6.35 -6.06
CA MET A 34 -13.78 4.92 -5.82
C MET A 34 -12.37 4.49 -6.27
N LEU A 35 -11.92 4.96 -7.43
CA LEU A 35 -10.56 4.68 -7.91
C LEU A 35 -9.50 5.30 -7.00
N LEU A 36 -9.74 6.50 -6.49
CA LEU A 36 -8.83 7.17 -5.56
C LEU A 36 -8.75 6.42 -4.22
N GLU A 37 -9.90 6.01 -3.68
CA GLU A 37 -9.97 5.25 -2.43
C GLU A 37 -9.27 3.88 -2.60
N HIS A 38 -9.53 3.19 -3.70
CA HIS A 38 -8.85 1.93 -3.99
C HIS A 38 -7.33 2.12 -4.12
N LYS A 39 -6.88 3.20 -4.75
CA LYS A 39 -5.45 3.49 -4.94
C LYS A 39 -4.72 3.62 -3.60
N TYR A 40 -5.32 4.27 -2.62
CA TYR A 40 -4.66 4.54 -1.33
C TYR A 40 -4.98 3.54 -0.23
N ARG A 41 -6.01 2.69 -0.40
CA ARG A 41 -6.40 1.70 0.62
C ARG A 41 -5.25 0.76 1.00
N GLU A 42 -4.52 0.24 0.03
CA GLU A 42 -3.40 -0.68 0.29
C GLU A 42 -2.19 0.04 0.88
N ASP A 43 -1.91 1.25 0.39
CA ASP A 43 -0.81 2.09 0.86
C ASP A 43 -1.03 2.51 2.32
N ASP A 44 -2.23 2.94 2.70
CA ASP A 44 -2.55 3.36 4.07
C ASP A 44 -2.45 2.21 5.06
N VAL A 45 -2.96 1.03 4.69
CA VAL A 45 -2.84 -0.19 5.52
C VAL A 45 -1.38 -0.61 5.66
N TRP A 46 -0.61 -0.58 4.58
CA TRP A 46 0.80 -0.91 4.61
C TRP A 46 1.62 0.08 5.44
N ILE A 47 1.35 1.38 5.33
CA ILE A 47 2.01 2.44 6.12
C ILE A 47 1.77 2.22 7.61
N GLU A 48 0.53 1.96 8.02
CA GLU A 48 0.21 1.74 9.43
C GLU A 48 0.82 0.43 9.97
N ASP A 49 0.80 -0.66 9.20
CA ASP A 49 1.48 -1.92 9.58
C ASP A 49 3.00 -1.72 9.70
N MET A 50 3.62 -0.98 8.78
CA MET A 50 5.05 -0.67 8.85
C MET A 50 5.40 0.22 10.04
N ARG A 51 4.59 1.23 10.33
CA ARG A 51 4.76 2.09 11.52
C ARG A 51 4.77 1.26 12.79
N LEU A 52 3.79 0.39 12.96
CA LEU A 52 3.69 -0.49 14.12
C LEU A 52 4.94 -1.38 14.28
N LYS A 53 5.38 -2.03 13.19
CA LYS A 53 6.56 -2.90 13.21
C LYS A 53 7.85 -2.15 13.52
N VAL A 54 8.01 -0.94 13.01
CA VAL A 54 9.18 -0.09 13.28
C VAL A 54 9.18 0.38 14.73
N ASP A 55 8.03 0.79 15.26
CA ASP A 55 7.91 1.23 16.64
C ASP A 55 8.19 0.09 17.63
N GLU A 56 7.69 -1.12 17.35
CA GLU A 56 8.00 -2.33 18.11
C GLU A 56 9.49 -2.65 18.07
N ALA A 57 10.09 -2.70 16.88
CA ALA A 57 11.52 -2.98 16.72
C ALA A 57 12.40 -1.94 17.44
N LYS A 58 11.97 -0.67 17.45
CA LYS A 58 12.66 0.39 18.18
C LYS A 58 12.58 0.18 19.69
N ALA A 59 11.40 -0.15 20.24
CA ALA A 59 11.23 -0.40 21.66
C ALA A 59 12.11 -1.58 22.13
N GLU A 60 12.14 -2.67 21.36
CA GLU A 60 12.99 -3.83 21.65
C GLU A 60 14.49 -3.47 21.56
N ALA A 61 14.87 -2.66 20.58
CA ALA A 61 16.26 -2.19 20.44
C ALA A 61 16.68 -1.29 21.60
N ASP A 62 15.81 -0.39 22.07
CA ASP A 62 16.06 0.48 23.23
C ASP A 62 16.23 -0.34 24.53
N LEU A 63 15.58 -1.50 24.62
CA LEU A 63 15.76 -2.47 25.70
C LEU A 63 17.02 -3.35 25.53
N GLY A 64 17.76 -3.20 24.43
CA GLY A 64 18.96 -3.96 24.12
C GLY A 64 18.68 -5.35 23.53
N HIS A 65 17.45 -5.65 23.12
CA HIS A 65 17.07 -6.91 22.48
C HIS A 65 17.46 -6.94 20.99
N VAL A 66 18.73 -6.66 20.71
CA VAL A 66 19.31 -6.71 19.36
C VAL A 66 20.20 -7.94 19.21
N LEU A 67 20.18 -8.54 18.02
CA LEU A 67 21.02 -9.69 17.70
C LEU A 67 22.24 -9.25 16.87
N PRO A 68 23.44 -9.76 17.16
CA PRO A 68 24.59 -9.56 16.29
C PRO A 68 24.35 -10.14 14.90
N LEU A 69 24.69 -9.37 13.86
CA LEU A 69 24.47 -9.75 12.46
C LEU A 69 25.13 -11.09 12.11
N GLU A 70 26.37 -11.28 12.58
CA GLU A 70 27.17 -12.48 12.31
C GLU A 70 26.49 -13.73 12.85
N ALA A 71 25.87 -13.64 14.04
CA ALA A 71 25.14 -14.75 14.66
C ALA A 71 23.87 -15.09 13.85
N VAL A 72 23.12 -14.08 13.41
CA VAL A 72 21.93 -14.27 12.57
C VAL A 72 22.30 -14.91 11.23
N MET A 73 23.36 -14.43 10.58
CA MET A 73 23.82 -14.96 9.29
C MET A 73 24.28 -16.41 9.40
N ALA A 74 25.01 -16.77 10.47
CA ALA A 74 25.42 -18.14 10.72
C ALA A 74 24.23 -19.09 10.89
N GLN A 75 23.21 -18.68 11.66
CA GLN A 75 21.97 -19.46 11.85
C GLN A 75 21.19 -19.61 10.54
N LEU A 76 21.07 -18.53 9.76
CA LEU A 76 20.35 -18.56 8.48
C LEU A 76 21.01 -19.52 7.48
N GLN A 77 22.35 -19.49 7.38
CA GLN A 77 23.10 -20.42 6.53
C GLN A 77 22.94 -21.88 6.99
N ALA A 78 22.91 -22.14 8.30
CA ALA A 78 22.67 -23.48 8.83
C ALA A 78 21.28 -24.01 8.45
N ARG A 79 20.25 -23.17 8.55
CA ARG A 79 18.88 -23.53 8.13
C ARG A 79 18.81 -23.87 6.64
N PHE A 80 19.50 -23.12 5.79
CA PHE A 80 19.54 -23.42 4.35
C PHE A 80 20.26 -24.73 4.03
N ARG A 81 21.35 -25.06 4.75
CA ARG A 81 22.03 -26.35 4.58
C ARG A 81 21.12 -27.51 4.96
N GLN A 82 20.50 -27.43 6.14
CA GLN A 82 19.57 -28.46 6.63
C GLN A 82 18.37 -28.67 5.69
N ALA A 83 17.81 -27.59 5.13
CA ALA A 83 16.71 -27.69 4.17
C ALA A 83 17.10 -28.43 2.88
N ARG A 84 18.35 -28.29 2.41
CA ARG A 84 18.86 -29.00 1.24
C ARG A 84 19.16 -30.46 1.53
N GLU A 85 19.71 -30.75 2.70
CA GLU A 85 20.00 -32.11 3.16
C GLU A 85 18.71 -32.93 3.36
N ASN A 86 17.63 -32.31 3.84
CA ASN A 86 16.33 -32.96 4.01
C ASN A 86 15.53 -33.17 2.70
N GLN A 87 16.02 -32.65 1.57
CA GLN A 87 15.40 -32.82 0.24
C GLN A 87 16.12 -33.86 -0.63
N ALA A 88 17.24 -34.42 -0.15
CA ALA A 88 18.03 -35.47 -0.81
C ALA A 88 17.69 -36.85 -0.20
#